data_AF-A0A852ZCY2-F1
#
_entry.id   AF-A0A852ZCY2-F1
#
_cell.length_a   1.000
_cell.length_b   1.000
_cell.length_c   1.000
_cell.angle_alpha   90.00
_cell.angle_beta   90.00
_cell.angle_gamma   90.00
#
_symmetry.space_group_name_H-M   'P 1'
#
loop_
_entity.id
_entity.type
_entity.pdbx_description
1 polymer ?
#
loop_
_entity_poly.entity_id
_entity_poly.type
_entity_poly.pdbx_seq_one_letter_code
_entity_poly.pdbx_strand_id
1 'polypeptide(L)'
;MDDQNLCGFAIGHTEQWFTGRHFLLQQMCVRTDLQRQGVGTALLEALEARLIDVKQVYLLTERHGAAHRFYEHCGFRAAHRTGVMLKRIPLASTGTGLHTWLRADQAESKREVPRWP
;
A
#
# COMPACT_ATOMS: atom_id res chain seq x y z
N MET A 1 34.44 0.20 10.16
CA MET A 1 33.00 0.33 10.43
C MET A 1 32.30 -0.45 9.35
N ASP A 2 31.56 -1.48 9.74
CA ASP A 2 31.01 -2.47 8.81
C ASP A 2 29.89 -1.81 8.01
N ASP A 3 30.09 -1.71 6.70
CA ASP A 3 29.12 -1.17 5.76
C ASP A 3 28.03 -2.24 5.63
N GLN A 4 27.06 -2.21 6.55
CA GLN A 4 25.94 -3.15 6.62
C GLN A 4 25.13 -3.04 5.33
N ASN A 5 25.51 -3.87 4.37
CA ASN A 5 25.05 -3.79 3.01
C ASN A 5 23.58 -4.23 2.95
N LEU A 6 22.66 -3.27 2.99
CA LEU A 6 21.22 -3.50 3.08
C LEU A 6 20.74 -4.41 1.93
N CYS A 7 20.28 -5.61 2.28
CA CYS A 7 19.81 -6.60 1.30
C CYS A 7 18.39 -6.36 0.80
N GLY A 8 17.57 -5.63 1.57
CA GLY A 8 16.17 -5.36 1.27
C GLY A 8 15.41 -4.79 2.46
N PHE A 9 14.15 -4.43 2.25
CA PHE A 9 13.26 -3.91 3.28
C PHE A 9 11.79 -4.25 2.96
N ALA A 10 10.95 -4.27 4.01
CA ALA A 10 9.51 -4.34 3.92
C ALA A 10 8.91 -3.29 4.86
N ILE A 11 7.98 -2.48 4.36
CA ILE A 11 7.36 -1.35 5.07
C ILE A 11 5.86 -1.40 4.89
N GLY A 12 5.13 -1.14 5.96
CA GLY A 12 3.69 -1.09 5.98
C GLY A 12 3.16 -0.57 7.32
N HIS A 13 1.86 -0.68 7.51
CA HIS A 13 1.23 -0.31 8.77
C HIS A 13 0.00 -1.17 9.06
N THR A 14 -0.35 -1.23 10.34
CA THR A 14 -1.55 -1.93 10.80
C THR A 14 -2.74 -0.97 10.79
N GLU A 15 -3.87 -1.43 10.25
CA GLU A 15 -5.14 -0.73 10.20
C GLU A 15 -6.23 -1.52 10.93
N GLN A 16 -7.20 -0.83 11.52
CA GLN A 16 -8.38 -1.46 12.10
C GLN A 16 -9.46 -1.65 11.04
N TRP A 17 -9.83 -2.90 10.78
CA TRP A 17 -10.96 -3.28 9.94
C TRP A 17 -12.09 -3.87 10.80
N PHE A 18 -13.31 -3.93 10.27
CA PHE A 18 -14.46 -4.54 10.97
C PHE A 18 -14.25 -6.04 11.25
N THR A 19 -13.39 -6.71 10.48
CA THR A 19 -12.99 -8.10 10.65
C THR A 19 -11.87 -8.31 11.67
N GLY A 20 -11.17 -7.25 12.07
CA GLY A 20 -9.99 -7.27 12.94
C GLY A 20 -8.88 -6.37 12.42
N ARG A 21 -7.68 -6.46 13.00
CA ARG A 21 -6.53 -5.70 12.51
C ARG A 21 -5.92 -6.35 11.29
N HIS A 22 -5.69 -5.56 10.25
CA HIS A 22 -5.02 -5.98 9.03
C HIS A 22 -3.72 -5.19 8.87
N PHE A 23 -2.71 -5.78 8.24
CA PHE A 23 -1.47 -5.08 7.89
C PHE A 23 -1.45 -4.80 6.39
N LEU A 24 -1.32 -3.52 6.02
CA LEU A 24 -1.09 -3.12 4.64
C LEU A 24 0.42 -3.13 4.38
N LEU A 25 0.89 -4.09 3.58
CA LEU A 25 2.25 -4.06 3.05
C LEU A 25 2.32 -3.04 1.91
N GLN A 26 2.92 -1.88 2.20
CA GLN A 26 2.99 -0.74 1.28
C GLN A 26 4.14 -0.88 0.30
N GLN A 27 5.31 -1.28 0.80
CA GLN A 27 6.51 -1.45 0.00
C GLN A 27 7.32 -2.64 0.46
N MET A 28 7.89 -3.36 -0.49
CA MET A 28 8.86 -4.39 -0.25
C MET A 28 9.85 -4.42 -1.41
N CYS A 29 11.14 -4.39 -1.09
CA CYS A 29 12.20 -4.40 -2.09
C CYS A 29 13.34 -5.29 -1.62
N VAL A 30 13.93 -6.02 -2.57
CA VAL A 30 15.16 -6.80 -2.38
C VAL A 30 16.15 -6.31 -3.42
N ARG A 31 17.42 -6.15 -3.00
CA ARG A 31 18.51 -5.75 -3.88
C ARG A 31 18.57 -6.69 -5.09
N THR A 32 18.69 -6.13 -6.29
CA THR A 32 18.48 -6.87 -7.55
C THR A 32 19.40 -8.09 -7.72
N ASP A 33 20.65 -7.98 -7.27
CA ASP A 33 21.66 -9.05 -7.26
C ASP A 33 21.33 -10.19 -6.27
N LEU A 34 20.43 -9.96 -5.30
CA LEU A 34 20.00 -10.93 -4.30
C LEU A 34 18.59 -11.49 -4.56
N GLN A 35 17.92 -11.05 -5.63
CA GLN A 35 16.61 -11.56 -6.00
C GLN A 35 16.68 -13.00 -6.51
N ARG A 36 15.55 -13.72 -6.41
CA ARG A 36 15.40 -15.14 -6.81
C ARG A 36 16.30 -16.12 -6.02
N GLN A 37 16.77 -15.71 -4.84
CA GLN A 37 17.59 -16.53 -3.92
C GLN A 37 16.88 -16.78 -2.58
N GLY A 38 15.56 -16.56 -2.49
CA GLY A 38 14.78 -16.73 -1.26
C GLY A 38 14.81 -15.55 -0.29
N VAL A 39 15.62 -14.50 -0.54
CA VAL A 39 15.71 -13.32 0.33
C VAL A 39 14.37 -12.61 0.53
N GLY A 40 13.55 -12.49 -0.52
CA GLY A 40 12.20 -11.92 -0.42
C GLY A 40 11.28 -12.75 0.48
N THR A 41 11.27 -14.07 0.29
CA THR A 41 10.47 -14.97 1.13
C THR A 41 10.87 -14.87 2.60
N ALA A 42 12.17 -14.93 2.90
CA ALA A 42 12.66 -14.81 4.27
C ALA A 42 12.34 -13.45 4.91
N LEU A 43 12.40 -12.37 4.13
CA LEU A 43 12.04 -11.03 4.59
C LEU A 43 10.54 -10.93 4.94
N LEU A 44 9.68 -11.52 4.11
CA LEU A 44 8.24 -11.55 4.34
C LEU A 44 7.89 -12.42 5.56
N GLU A 45 8.46 -13.60 5.69
CA GLU A 45 8.28 -14.48 6.85
C GLU A 45 8.72 -13.78 8.16
N ALA A 46 9.85 -13.07 8.13
CA ALA A 46 10.34 -12.31 9.27
C ALA A 46 9.44 -11.12 9.65
N LEU A 47 8.75 -10.53 8.67
CA LEU A 47 7.71 -9.53 8.90
C LEU A 47 6.48 -10.19 9.53
N GLU A 48 5.95 -11.25 8.94
CA GLU A 48 4.76 -11.96 9.41
C GLU A 48 4.91 -12.46 10.86
N ALA A 49 6.09 -12.97 11.23
CA ALA A 49 6.41 -13.38 12.59
C ALA A 49 6.30 -12.25 13.63
N ARG A 50 6.39 -10.98 13.21
CA ARG A 50 6.24 -9.80 14.07
C ARG A 50 4.79 -9.32 14.17
N LEU A 51 3.88 -9.83 13.34
CA LEU A 51 2.49 -9.41 13.26
C LEU A 51 1.59 -10.26 14.18
N ILE A 52 1.86 -10.25 15.48
CA ILE A 52 1.25 -11.15 16.48
C ILE A 52 -0.28 -11.03 16.65
N ASP A 53 -0.87 -9.94 16.18
CA ASP A 53 -2.27 -9.58 16.45
C ASP A 53 -3.01 -9.08 15.20
N VAL A 54 -2.43 -9.38 14.04
CA VAL A 54 -2.95 -9.09 12.72
C VAL A 54 -3.60 -10.34 12.16
N LYS A 55 -4.84 -10.22 11.68
CA LYS A 55 -5.57 -11.33 11.07
C LYS A 55 -5.26 -11.55 9.60
N GLN A 56 -4.77 -10.51 8.91
CA GLN A 56 -4.54 -10.56 7.48
C GLN A 56 -3.48 -9.54 7.06
N VAL A 57 -2.58 -9.95 6.17
CA VAL A 57 -1.72 -9.04 5.40
C VAL A 57 -2.33 -8.84 4.02
N TYR A 58 -2.36 -7.60 3.53
CA TYR A 58 -2.78 -7.31 2.15
C TYR A 58 -1.88 -6.26 1.50
N LEU A 59 -1.92 -6.20 0.17
CA LEU A 59 -1.09 -5.31 -0.64
C LEU A 59 -1.78 -5.00 -1.96
N LEU A 60 -1.30 -3.94 -2.61
CA LEU A 60 -1.70 -3.61 -3.99
C LEU A 60 -0.52 -3.93 -4.92
N THR A 61 -0.79 -4.68 -5.98
CA THR A 61 0.22 -5.03 -6.99
C THR A 61 -0.39 -5.12 -8.38
N GLU A 62 0.44 -4.97 -9.41
CA GLU A 62 0.04 -5.12 -10.80
C GLU A 62 -0.39 -6.57 -11.10
N ARG A 63 -1.55 -6.77 -11.74
CA ARG A 63 -2.23 -8.08 -11.84
C ARG A 63 -1.47 -9.18 -12.59
N HIS A 64 -0.37 -8.88 -13.29
CA HIS A 64 0.40 -9.88 -14.06
C HIS A 64 1.93 -9.70 -13.96
N GLY A 65 2.40 -8.91 -12.99
CA GLY A 65 3.82 -8.60 -12.80
C GLY A 65 4.62 -9.71 -12.11
N ALA A 66 5.95 -9.54 -12.05
CA ALA A 66 6.83 -10.43 -11.30
C ALA A 66 6.50 -10.42 -9.79
N ALA A 67 6.16 -9.25 -9.24
CA ALA A 67 5.74 -9.11 -7.86
C ALA A 67 4.45 -9.89 -7.56
N HIS A 68 3.48 -9.89 -8.48
CA HIS A 68 2.24 -10.66 -8.32
C HIS A 68 2.52 -12.16 -8.17
N ARG A 69 3.33 -12.73 -9.07
CA ARG A 69 3.72 -14.15 -8.98
C ARG A 69 4.50 -14.47 -7.71
N PHE A 70 5.37 -13.55 -7.26
CA PHE A 70 6.06 -13.69 -5.99
C PHE A 70 5.08 -13.77 -4.82
N TYR A 71 4.12 -12.85 -4.73
CA TYR A 71 3.14 -12.86 -3.65
C TYR A 71 2.20 -14.08 -3.73
N GLU A 72 1.79 -14.51 -4.92
CA GLU A 72 1.01 -15.75 -5.07
C GLU A 72 1.76 -16.99 -4.57
N HIS A 73 3.07 -17.06 -4.85
CA HIS A 73 3.95 -18.10 -4.33
C HIS A 73 4.08 -18.03 -2.80
N CYS A 74 4.09 -16.83 -2.22
CA CYS A 74 4.04 -16.60 -0.77
C CYS A 74 2.64 -16.76 -0.15
N GLY A 75 1.66 -17.32 -0.86
CA GLY A 75 0.34 -17.62 -0.31
C GLY A 75 -0.70 -16.51 -0.42
N PHE A 76 -0.36 -15.35 -0.99
CA PHE A 76 -1.36 -14.32 -1.27
C PHE A 76 -2.33 -14.78 -2.36
N ARG A 77 -3.57 -14.29 -2.29
CA ARG A 77 -4.61 -14.53 -3.28
C ARG A 77 -5.29 -13.23 -3.65
N ALA A 78 -5.81 -13.14 -4.88
CA ALA A 78 -6.60 -12.00 -5.30
C ALA A 78 -7.86 -11.88 -4.43
N ALA A 79 -8.15 -10.67 -3.93
CA ALA A 79 -9.36 -10.44 -3.15
C ALA A 79 -10.61 -10.58 -4.04
N HIS A 80 -11.57 -11.39 -3.59
CA HIS A 80 -12.83 -11.62 -4.31
C HIS A 80 -13.90 -10.56 -4.02
N ARG A 81 -13.96 -10.06 -2.77
CA ARG A 81 -15.00 -9.12 -2.30
C ARG A 81 -14.50 -7.68 -2.13
N THR A 82 -13.19 -7.46 -2.18
CA THR A 82 -12.54 -6.15 -1.97
C THR A 82 -11.84 -5.73 -3.25
N GLY A 83 -12.05 -4.49 -3.67
CA GLY A 83 -11.46 -3.92 -4.88
C GLY A 83 -10.58 -2.71 -4.58
N VAL A 84 -9.67 -2.41 -5.50
CA VAL A 84 -8.97 -1.13 -5.53
C VAL A 84 -9.78 -0.17 -6.38
N MET A 85 -10.14 0.99 -5.83
CA MET A 85 -10.74 2.08 -6.58
C MET A 85 -9.71 3.19 -6.75
N LEU A 86 -9.59 3.70 -7.97
CA LEU A 86 -8.66 4.78 -8.30
C LEU A 86 -9.47 5.97 -8.81
N LYS A 87 -9.25 7.15 -8.23
CA LYS A 87 -9.73 8.42 -8.77
C LYS A 87 -8.52 9.24 -9.18
N ARG A 88 -8.48 9.64 -10.45
CA ARG A 88 -7.43 10.53 -10.94
C ARG A 88 -7.73 11.96 -10.49
N ILE A 89 -6.77 12.61 -9.84
CA ILE A 89 -6.80 14.05 -9.58
C ILE A 89 -6.04 14.74 -10.71
N PRO A 90 -6.65 15.70 -11.43
CA PRO A 90 -5.94 16.46 -12.46
C PRO A 90 -4.77 17.24 -11.84
N LEU A 91 -3.59 17.18 -12.49
CA LEU A 91 -2.50 18.09 -12.14
C LEU A 91 -2.86 19.48 -12.66
N ALA A 92 -2.73 20.51 -11.82
CA ALA A 92 -2.81 21.89 -12.30
C ALA A 92 -1.69 22.08 -13.32
N SER A 93 -2.02 22.40 -14.57
CA SER A 93 -1.04 22.85 -15.54
C SER A 93 -0.44 24.14 -15.01
N THR A 94 0.84 24.13 -14.63
CA THR A 94 1.59 25.35 -14.31
C THR A 94 1.75 26.16 -15.58
N GLY A 95 0.70 26.88 -15.95
CA GLY A 95 0.67 27.90 -16.99
C GLY A 95 0.27 29.21 -16.33
N THR A 96 1.23 30.12 -16.26
CA THR A 96 1.17 31.53 -15.85
C THR A 96 -0.24 32.11 -15.71
N GLY A 97 -0.62 32.42 -14.47
CA GLY A 97 -1.86 33.13 -14.15
C GLY A 97 -2.22 33.03 -12.67
N LEU A 98 -1.51 33.74 -11.80
CA LEU A 98 -2.10 34.14 -10.53
C LEU A 98 -3.39 34.91 -10.87
N HIS A 99 -4.56 34.39 -10.47
CA HIS A 99 -5.59 35.14 -9.75
C HIS A 99 -6.84 34.25 -9.55
N THR A 100 -7.15 34.03 -8.27
CA THR A 100 -8.50 33.82 -7.73
C THR A 100 -9.15 32.43 -7.86
N TRP A 101 -8.82 31.53 -6.93
CA TRP A 101 -9.80 30.58 -6.38
C TRP A 101 -9.56 30.36 -4.88
N LEU A 102 -9.84 31.41 -4.08
CA LEU A 102 -9.99 31.29 -2.62
C LEU A 102 -11.28 31.95 -2.11
N ARG A 103 -12.32 31.95 -2.95
CA ARG A 103 -13.69 32.32 -2.55
C ARG A 103 -14.71 31.36 -3.15
N ALA A 104 -14.67 30.13 -2.68
CA ALA A 104 -15.83 29.22 -2.76
C ALA A 104 -15.94 28.34 -1.51
N ASP A 105 -15.27 28.71 -0.40
CA ASP A 105 -15.25 27.92 0.84
C ASP A 105 -16.04 28.56 1.99
N GLN A 106 -16.95 29.50 1.67
CA GLN A 106 -17.93 30.05 2.61
C GLN A 106 -19.34 30.05 1.98
N ALA A 107 -19.80 28.88 1.51
CA ALA A 107 -21.22 28.68 1.20
C ALA A 107 -21.74 27.23 1.27
N GLU A 108 -20.91 26.23 1.59
CA GLU A 108 -21.38 24.84 1.76
C GLU A 108 -20.95 24.25 3.11
N SER A 109 -21.29 24.99 4.18
CA SER A 109 -21.54 24.37 5.47
C SER A 109 -22.85 23.59 5.36
N LYS A 110 -22.80 22.28 5.64
CA LYS A 110 -23.85 21.26 5.56
C LYS A 110 -23.98 20.51 4.23
N ARG A 111 -22.90 19.89 3.76
CA ARG A 111 -23.04 18.58 3.13
C ARG A 111 -22.96 17.53 4.23
N GLU A 112 -24.08 16.91 4.55
CA GLU A 112 -24.11 15.70 5.38
C GLU A 112 -23.11 14.72 4.79
N VAL A 113 -22.12 14.35 5.61
CA VAL A 113 -21.24 13.22 5.30
C VAL A 113 -22.18 12.02 5.18
N PRO A 114 -22.26 11.32 4.04
CA PRO A 114 -23.17 10.20 3.91
C PRO A 114 -22.84 9.21 5.02
N ARG A 115 -23.84 8.86 5.84
CA ARG A 115 -23.73 7.70 6.70
C ARG A 115 -23.52 6.51 5.77
N TRP A 116 -22.30 5.97 5.80
CA TRP A 116 -21.98 4.75 5.08
C TRP A 116 -22.97 3.66 5.54
N PRO A 117 -23.59 2.90 4.60
CA PRO A 117 -24.51 1.82 4.95
C PRO A 117 -23.83 0.70 5.76
#